data_AF-A0A844M584-F1
#
_entry.id   AF-A0A844M584-F1
#
_cell.length_a   1.000
_cell.length_b   1.000
_cell.length_c   1.000
_cell.angle_alpha   90.00
_cell.angle_beta   90.00
_cell.angle_gamma   90.00
#
_symmetry.space_group_name_H-M   'P 1'
#
loop_
_entity.id
_entity.type
_entity.pdbx_description
1 polymer ?
#
loop_
_entity_poly.entity_id
_entity_poly.type
_entity_poly.pdbx_seq_one_letter_code
_entity_poly.pdbx_strand_id
1 'polypeptide(L)'
;MKNHHLLEDLLEPMAAALDYIKQSLHSQEIKLDEVPKPLQDLLDNLLKTFASFRQGADIQETLQVYLNIAKFMQSKFCKNLRVCLGATYILCEESEPQLLNKTVITDEAKQLADVAKNLILTIKVHYEPINEELKECNRKTEIFFTSNDKPTVFRVEETIPWDNLPSDVREEYIRSGSKKQSFKLYPKER
;
A
#
# COMPACT_ATOMS: atom_id res chain seq x y z
N MET A 1 -2.09 27.97 6.74
CA MET A 1 -2.14 27.07 7.93
C MET A 1 -3.54 27.04 8.56
N LYS A 2 -4.60 26.60 7.86
CA LYS A 2 -5.96 26.57 8.44
C LYS A 2 -6.73 25.25 8.26
N ASN A 3 -6.20 24.28 7.52
CA ASN A 3 -6.95 23.03 7.23
C ASN A 3 -6.55 21.84 8.12
N HIS A 4 -5.47 21.92 8.90
CA HIS A 4 -5.09 20.83 9.82
C HIS A 4 -5.94 20.82 11.08
N HIS A 5 -6.27 21.99 11.63
CA HIS A 5 -7.08 22.11 12.84
C HIS A 5 -8.52 21.62 12.61
N LEU A 6 -9.09 21.88 11.43
CA LEU A 6 -10.46 21.48 11.09
C LEU A 6 -10.66 19.96 10.98
N LEU A 7 -9.59 19.21 10.70
CA LEU A 7 -9.64 17.75 10.62
C LEU A 7 -9.51 17.12 12.01
N GLU A 8 -8.63 17.63 12.87
CA GLU A 8 -8.54 17.20 14.27
C GLU A 8 -9.84 17.47 15.04
N ASP A 9 -10.46 18.64 14.81
CA ASP A 9 -11.74 19.02 15.41
C ASP A 9 -12.94 18.15 14.94
N LEU A 10 -12.81 17.46 13.80
CA LEU A 10 -13.82 16.51 13.30
C LEU A 10 -13.56 15.06 13.75
N LEU A 11 -12.32 14.74 14.12
CA LEU A 11 -11.89 13.39 14.48
C LEU A 11 -12.30 13.00 15.90
N GLU A 12 -12.22 13.91 16.86
CA GLU A 12 -12.66 13.64 18.23
C GLU A 12 -14.17 13.36 18.34
N PRO A 13 -15.08 14.17 17.74
CA PRO A 13 -16.51 13.91 17.78
C PRO A 13 -16.88 12.59 17.10
N MET A 14 -16.16 12.21 16.04
CA MET A 14 -16.42 10.95 15.32
C MET A 14 -15.92 9.73 16.07
N ALA A 15 -14.78 9.82 16.76
CA ALA A 15 -14.31 8.76 17.66
C ALA A 15 -15.28 8.56 18.83
N ALA A 16 -15.77 9.66 19.42
CA ALA A 16 -16.79 9.62 20.47
C ALA A 16 -18.12 9.02 19.97
N ALA A 17 -18.53 9.32 18.74
CA ALA A 17 -19.72 8.74 18.13
C ALA A 17 -19.59 7.24 17.87
N LEU A 18 -18.42 6.76 17.46
CA LEU A 18 -18.15 5.33 17.26
C LEU A 18 -18.10 4.56 18.59
N ASP A 19 -17.50 5.14 19.62
CA ASP A 19 -17.52 4.56 20.97
C ASP A 19 -18.94 4.54 21.56
N TYR A 20 -19.73 5.59 21.32
CA TYR A 20 -21.15 5.63 21.69
C TYR A 20 -21.97 4.55 20.97
N ILE A 21 -21.77 4.34 19.67
CA ILE A 21 -22.44 3.28 18.90
C ILE A 21 -22.02 1.90 19.44
N LYS A 22 -20.73 1.69 19.72
CA LYS A 22 -20.21 0.44 20.28
C LYS A 22 -20.78 0.15 21.67
N GLN A 23 -20.85 1.15 22.54
CA GLN A 23 -21.45 1.04 23.87
C GLN A 23 -22.97 0.85 23.80
N SER A 24 -23.64 1.52 22.86
CA SER A 24 -25.09 1.37 22.63
C SER A 24 -25.44 -0.04 22.15
N LEU A 25 -24.65 -0.59 21.22
CA LEU A 25 -24.77 -1.99 20.77
C LEU A 25 -24.51 -2.99 21.91
N HIS A 26 -23.58 -2.68 22.81
CA HIS A 26 -23.30 -3.51 23.99
C HIS A 26 -24.41 -3.43 25.05
N SER A 27 -25.01 -2.25 25.24
CA SER A 27 -26.08 -2.01 26.22
C SER A 27 -27.45 -2.55 25.80
N GLN A 28 -27.66 -2.82 24.51
CA GLN A 28 -28.89 -3.40 23.96
C GLN A 28 -28.84 -4.95 23.86
N GLU A 29 -27.85 -5.60 24.49
CA GLU A 29 -27.62 -7.06 24.40
C GLU A 29 -27.52 -7.60 22.95
N ILE A 30 -27.16 -6.74 21.98
CA ILE A 30 -26.93 -7.20 20.61
C ILE A 30 -25.58 -7.90 20.61
N LYS A 31 -25.61 -9.23 20.50
CA LYS A 31 -24.40 -10.05 20.37
C LYS A 31 -23.71 -9.62 19.08
N LEU A 32 -22.41 -9.31 19.15
CA LEU A 32 -21.64 -8.90 17.97
C LEU A 32 -21.78 -9.89 16.81
N ASP A 33 -22.04 -11.16 17.10
CA ASP A 33 -22.25 -12.25 16.14
C ASP A 33 -23.52 -12.10 15.28
N GLU A 34 -24.44 -11.21 15.66
CA GLU A 34 -25.68 -10.90 14.92
C GLU A 34 -25.53 -9.66 14.03
N VAL A 35 -24.40 -8.94 14.12
CA VAL A 35 -24.09 -7.83 13.23
C VAL A 35 -23.72 -8.39 11.85
N PRO A 36 -24.37 -7.93 10.76
CA PRO A 36 -24.03 -8.40 9.42
C PRO A 36 -22.54 -8.20 9.14
N LYS A 37 -21.86 -9.27 8.69
CA LYS A 37 -20.43 -9.26 8.31
C LYS A 37 -19.98 -8.02 7.52
N PRO A 38 -20.76 -7.48 6.55
CA PRO A 38 -20.35 -6.27 5.83
C PRO A 38 -20.16 -5.05 6.73
N LEU A 39 -20.92 -4.96 7.84
CA LEU A 39 -20.83 -3.87 8.81
C LEU A 39 -19.65 -4.08 9.77
N GLN A 40 -19.37 -5.33 10.15
CA GLN A 40 -18.15 -5.67 10.90
C GLN A 40 -16.90 -5.39 10.06
N ASP A 41 -16.90 -5.80 8.79
CA ASP A 41 -15.83 -5.53 7.83
C ASP A 41 -15.64 -4.03 7.60
N LEU A 42 -16.73 -3.25 7.57
CA LEU A 42 -16.68 -1.79 7.47
C LEU A 42 -16.06 -1.17 8.73
N LEU A 43 -16.44 -1.61 9.92
CA LEU A 43 -15.89 -1.14 11.19
C LEU A 43 -14.40 -1.50 11.32
N ASP A 44 -14.02 -2.73 10.96
CA ASP A 44 -12.63 -3.18 10.97
C ASP A 44 -11.78 -2.45 9.91
N ASN A 45 -12.34 -2.17 8.73
CA ASN A 45 -11.66 -1.38 7.71
C ASN A 45 -11.50 0.08 8.14
N LEU A 46 -12.49 0.67 8.81
CA LEU A 46 -12.38 2.01 9.39
C LEU A 46 -11.30 2.03 10.47
N LEU A 47 -11.31 1.07 11.41
CA LEU A 47 -10.29 0.97 12.45
C LEU A 47 -8.87 0.75 11.89
N LYS A 48 -8.72 -0.04 10.81
CA LYS A 48 -7.43 -0.19 10.10
C LYS A 48 -7.01 1.09 9.37
N THR A 49 -7.98 1.79 8.78
CA THR A 49 -7.73 3.09 8.13
C THR A 49 -7.32 4.14 9.17
N PHE A 50 -7.88 4.12 10.38
CA PHE A 50 -7.46 5.02 11.47
C PHE A 50 -6.16 4.59 12.14
N ALA A 51 -5.85 3.29 12.23
CA ALA A 51 -4.53 2.83 12.62
C ALA A 51 -3.44 3.28 11.62
N SER A 52 -3.81 3.47 10.34
CA SER A 52 -2.93 4.03 9.30
C SER A 52 -2.68 5.55 9.41
N PHE A 53 -3.39 6.27 10.28
CA PHE A 53 -3.12 7.70 10.56
C PHE A 53 -1.95 7.92 11.53
N ARG A 54 -1.40 6.88 12.17
CA ARG A 54 -0.17 6.95 13.01
C ARG A 54 1.03 6.19 12.44
N GLN A 55 0.92 5.61 11.25
CA GLN A 55 1.99 4.82 10.64
C GLN A 55 2.74 5.68 9.61
N GLY A 56 4.05 5.80 9.78
CA GLY A 56 4.90 6.75 9.04
C GLY A 56 4.81 6.62 7.51
N ALA A 57 5.17 7.70 6.82
CA ALA A 57 5.16 7.83 5.36
C ALA A 57 5.66 6.58 4.61
N ASP A 58 6.72 5.95 5.12
CA ASP A 58 7.34 4.74 4.57
C ASP A 58 6.36 3.57 4.36
N ILE A 59 5.43 3.34 5.30
CA ILE A 59 4.43 2.26 5.20
C ILE A 59 3.40 2.59 4.13
N GLN A 60 2.92 3.84 4.10
CA GLN A 60 1.94 4.30 3.12
C GLN A 60 2.50 4.21 1.69
N GLU A 61 3.76 4.62 1.52
CA GLU A 61 4.45 4.55 0.24
C GLU A 61 4.64 3.10 -0.23
N THR A 62 5.09 2.22 0.66
CA THR A 62 5.29 0.82 0.34
C THR A 62 3.97 0.16 -0.05
N LEU A 63 2.90 0.44 0.69
CA LEU A 63 1.56 -0.08 0.40
C LEU A 63 1.03 0.42 -0.95
N GLN A 64 1.27 1.68 -1.29
CA GLN A 64 0.84 2.24 -2.57
C GLN A 64 1.61 1.62 -3.75
N VAL A 65 2.92 1.42 -3.62
CA VAL A 65 3.72 0.68 -4.60
C VAL A 65 3.20 -0.75 -4.79
N TYR A 66 2.93 -1.46 -3.69
CA TYR A 66 2.38 -2.81 -3.75
C TYR A 66 0.98 -2.85 -4.36
N LEU A 67 0.16 -1.83 -4.12
CA LEU A 67 -1.13 -1.69 -4.77
C LEU A 67 -0.99 -1.52 -6.30
N ASN A 68 0.01 -0.77 -6.78
CA ASN A 68 0.30 -0.64 -8.21
C ASN A 68 0.66 -1.99 -8.85
N ILE A 69 1.47 -2.80 -8.16
CA ILE A 69 1.83 -4.16 -8.61
C ILE A 69 0.59 -5.08 -8.59
N ALA A 70 -0.21 -5.02 -7.53
CA ALA A 70 -1.43 -5.81 -7.41
C ALA A 70 -2.45 -5.47 -8.52
N LYS A 71 -2.62 -4.19 -8.87
CA LYS A 71 -3.46 -3.76 -9.99
C LYS A 71 -2.94 -4.27 -11.33
N PHE A 72 -1.63 -4.24 -11.54
CA PHE A 72 -1.01 -4.86 -12.71
C PHE A 72 -1.34 -6.36 -12.78
N MET A 73 -1.12 -7.11 -11.69
CA MET A 73 -1.45 -8.54 -11.62
C MET A 73 -2.94 -8.80 -11.87
N GLN A 74 -3.82 -7.99 -11.29
CA GLN A 74 -5.26 -8.10 -11.53
C GLN A 74 -5.59 -7.96 -13.02
N SER A 75 -4.98 -6.99 -13.71
CA SER A 75 -5.19 -6.79 -15.15
C SER A 75 -4.65 -7.93 -16.02
N LYS A 76 -3.62 -8.65 -15.55
CA LYS A 76 -2.97 -9.73 -16.30
C LYS A 76 -3.56 -11.10 -16.06
N PHE A 77 -4.01 -11.37 -14.84
CA PHE A 77 -4.46 -12.69 -14.41
C PHE A 77 -5.96 -12.75 -14.12
N CYS A 78 -6.68 -11.63 -14.24
CA CYS A 78 -8.12 -11.53 -13.98
C CYS A 78 -8.52 -12.04 -12.59
N LYS A 79 -7.67 -11.79 -11.58
CA LYS A 79 -7.88 -12.21 -10.18
C LYS A 79 -8.40 -11.07 -9.32
N ASN A 80 -9.00 -11.40 -8.17
CA ASN A 80 -9.43 -10.41 -7.20
C ASN A 80 -8.22 -9.63 -6.64
N LEU A 81 -8.38 -8.32 -6.46
CA LEU A 81 -7.31 -7.43 -5.97
C LEU A 81 -6.67 -7.90 -4.67
N ARG A 82 -7.46 -8.48 -3.74
CA ARG A 82 -6.96 -9.04 -2.48
C ARG A 82 -5.99 -10.20 -2.71
N VAL A 83 -6.29 -11.09 -3.67
CA VAL A 83 -5.42 -12.21 -4.04
C VAL A 83 -4.16 -11.69 -4.72
N CYS A 84 -4.28 -10.70 -5.59
CA CYS A 84 -3.15 -10.04 -6.24
C CYS A 84 -2.24 -9.32 -5.25
N LEU A 85 -2.81 -8.70 -4.21
CA LEU A 85 -2.05 -8.05 -3.15
C LEU A 85 -1.29 -9.09 -2.32
N GLY A 86 -1.93 -10.19 -1.93
CA GLY A 86 -1.25 -11.31 -1.27
C GLY A 86 -0.12 -11.88 -2.12
N ALA A 87 -0.35 -12.06 -3.42
CA ALA A 87 0.68 -12.53 -4.35
C ALA A 87 1.83 -11.53 -4.50
N THR A 88 1.54 -10.23 -4.48
CA THR A 88 2.54 -9.16 -4.51
C THR A 88 3.45 -9.22 -3.28
N TYR A 89 2.87 -9.40 -2.08
CA TYR A 89 3.65 -9.55 -0.84
C TYR A 89 4.57 -10.77 -0.89
N ILE A 90 4.07 -11.89 -1.42
CA ILE A 90 4.88 -13.11 -1.59
C ILE A 90 5.99 -12.88 -2.62
N LEU A 91 5.68 -12.26 -3.75
CA LEU A 91 6.63 -12.03 -4.84
C LEU A 91 7.77 -11.09 -4.42
N CYS A 92 7.44 -10.01 -3.70
CA CYS A 92 8.42 -9.04 -3.20
C CYS A 92 9.08 -9.50 -1.89
N GLU A 93 8.77 -10.71 -1.40
CA GLU A 93 9.27 -11.25 -0.13
C GLU A 93 9.09 -10.26 1.03
N GLU A 94 7.88 -9.70 1.16
CA GLU A 94 7.54 -8.78 2.25
C GLU A 94 7.59 -9.49 3.59
N SER A 95 8.25 -8.85 4.56
CA SER A 95 8.48 -9.35 5.92
C SER A 95 7.94 -8.43 7.00
N GLU A 96 7.63 -7.16 6.68
CA GLU A 96 7.14 -6.16 7.61
C GLU A 96 5.77 -6.55 8.16
N PRO A 97 5.65 -6.85 9.47
CA PRO A 97 4.41 -7.32 10.07
C PRO A 97 3.24 -6.35 9.89
N GLN A 98 3.54 -5.05 9.78
CA GLN A 98 2.55 -3.98 9.60
C GLN A 98 1.88 -4.03 8.23
N LEU A 99 2.59 -4.53 7.21
CA LEU A 99 2.07 -4.72 5.85
C LEU A 99 1.47 -6.12 5.66
N LEU A 100 2.01 -7.12 6.37
CA LEU A 100 1.58 -8.50 6.30
C LEU A 100 0.22 -8.74 6.99
N ASN A 101 -0.86 -8.51 6.24
CA ASN A 101 -2.17 -8.98 6.66
C ASN A 101 -2.32 -10.48 6.34
N LYS A 102 -2.28 -11.34 7.37
CA LYS A 102 -2.42 -12.81 7.20
C LYS A 102 -3.66 -13.23 6.43
N THR A 103 -4.70 -12.41 6.42
CA THR A 103 -5.93 -12.69 5.67
C THR A 103 -5.78 -12.57 4.14
N VAL A 104 -4.70 -11.96 3.64
CA VAL A 104 -4.44 -11.85 2.19
C VAL A 104 -3.49 -12.94 1.66
N ILE A 105 -2.71 -13.59 2.53
CA ILE A 105 -1.80 -14.68 2.18
C ILE A 105 -2.57 -16.01 2.15
N THR A 106 -3.35 -16.21 1.09
CA THR A 106 -4.12 -17.44 0.84
C THR A 106 -3.34 -18.42 -0.05
N ASP A 107 -3.79 -19.67 -0.16
CA ASP A 107 -3.18 -20.62 -1.10
C ASP A 107 -3.34 -20.19 -2.55
N GLU A 108 -4.45 -19.50 -2.88
CA GLU A 108 -4.63 -18.90 -4.20
C GLU A 108 -3.60 -17.80 -4.47
N ALA A 109 -3.28 -16.97 -3.46
CA ALA A 109 -2.25 -15.94 -3.58
C ALA A 109 -0.85 -16.56 -3.80
N LYS A 110 -0.54 -17.68 -3.14
CA LYS A 110 0.72 -18.42 -3.35
C LYS A 110 0.81 -18.97 -4.77
N GLN A 111 -0.23 -19.63 -5.26
CA GLN A 111 -0.28 -20.14 -6.63
C GLN A 111 -0.12 -19.01 -7.65
N LEU A 112 -0.81 -17.88 -7.44
CA LEU A 112 -0.67 -16.72 -8.30
C LEU A 112 0.75 -16.15 -8.29
N ALA A 113 1.40 -16.07 -7.12
CA ALA A 113 2.77 -15.62 -7.02
C ALA A 113 3.73 -16.52 -7.81
N ASP A 114 3.55 -17.84 -7.75
CA ASP A 114 4.39 -18.79 -8.50
C ASP A 114 4.19 -18.68 -10.02
N VAL A 115 2.95 -18.48 -10.47
CA VAL A 115 2.68 -18.17 -11.89
C VAL A 115 3.32 -16.82 -12.28
N ALA A 116 3.20 -15.81 -11.42
CA ALA A 116 3.74 -14.48 -11.68
C ALA A 116 5.28 -14.47 -11.81
N LYS A 117 6.00 -15.33 -11.07
CA LYS A 117 7.47 -15.49 -11.19
C LYS A 117 7.92 -15.93 -12.60
N ASN A 118 7.07 -16.64 -13.34
CA ASN A 118 7.38 -17.05 -14.71
C ASN A 118 7.13 -15.93 -15.73
N LEU A 119 6.31 -14.94 -15.38
CA LEU A 119 5.90 -13.85 -16.28
C LEU A 119 6.69 -12.56 -16.00
N ILE A 120 6.86 -12.20 -14.74
CA ILE A 120 7.48 -10.96 -14.30
C ILE A 120 8.99 -11.17 -14.24
N LEU A 121 9.74 -10.33 -14.93
CA LEU A 121 11.20 -10.37 -15.02
C LEU A 121 11.83 -9.56 -13.89
N THR A 122 11.35 -8.33 -13.68
CA THR A 122 11.81 -7.48 -12.58
C THR A 122 10.78 -6.41 -12.26
N ILE A 123 10.75 -5.98 -10.99
CA ILE A 123 9.96 -4.84 -10.52
C ILE A 123 10.92 -3.83 -9.92
N LYS A 124 10.79 -2.58 -10.36
CA LYS A 124 11.60 -1.46 -9.88
C LYS A 124 10.72 -0.29 -9.47
N VAL A 125 11.16 0.45 -8.48
CA VAL A 125 10.59 1.73 -8.09
C VAL A 125 11.67 2.78 -8.17
N HIS A 126 11.34 3.88 -8.83
CA HIS A 126 12.21 5.02 -8.97
C HIS A 126 11.58 6.23 -8.28
N TYR A 127 12.41 7.01 -7.63
CA TYR A 127 12.07 8.32 -7.10
C TYR A 127 12.97 9.32 -7.82
N GLU A 128 12.39 10.38 -8.37
CA GLU A 128 13.10 11.45 -9.08
C GLU A 128 12.53 12.80 -8.63
N PRO A 129 13.32 13.71 -8.02
CA PRO A 129 12.83 15.03 -7.67
C PRO A 129 12.42 15.78 -8.94
N ILE A 130 11.21 16.35 -8.93
CA ILE A 130 10.68 17.14 -10.06
C ILE A 130 11.01 18.60 -9.84
N ASN A 131 10.75 19.09 -8.63
CA ASN A 131 10.96 20.46 -8.23
C ASN A 131 11.34 20.52 -6.74
N GLU A 132 12.56 20.95 -6.46
CA GLU A 132 13.09 21.07 -5.10
C GLU A 132 12.41 22.19 -4.31
N GLU A 133 12.00 23.28 -4.96
CA GLU A 133 11.32 24.41 -4.32
C GLU A 133 9.90 24.04 -3.89
N LEU A 134 9.19 23.27 -4.73
CA LEU A 134 7.85 22.77 -4.43
C LEU A 134 7.85 21.49 -3.59
N LYS A 135 9.03 20.93 -3.32
CA LYS A 135 9.18 19.69 -2.54
C LYS A 135 8.34 18.55 -3.14
N GLU A 136 8.49 18.33 -4.44
CA GLU A 136 7.77 17.29 -5.18
C GLU A 136 8.72 16.26 -5.80
N CYS A 137 8.30 15.00 -5.76
CA CYS A 137 9.03 13.87 -6.31
C CYS A 137 8.12 13.04 -7.22
N ASN A 138 8.65 12.56 -8.34
CA ASN A 138 8.00 11.58 -9.18
C ASN A 138 8.35 10.18 -8.66
N ARG A 139 7.33 9.43 -8.23
CA ARG A 139 7.45 8.00 -7.97
C ARG A 139 7.03 7.25 -9.23
N LYS A 140 7.92 6.39 -9.72
CA LYS A 140 7.70 5.57 -10.90
C LYS A 140 7.87 4.09 -10.58
N THR A 141 6.77 3.34 -10.63
CA THR A 141 6.79 1.88 -10.54
C THR A 141 6.89 1.28 -11.94
N GLU A 142 7.96 0.54 -12.21
CA GLU A 142 8.16 -0.20 -13.47
C GLU A 142 8.08 -1.71 -13.23
N ILE A 143 7.22 -2.38 -13.97
CA ILE A 143 7.07 -3.84 -13.96
C ILE A 143 7.46 -4.35 -15.33
N PHE A 144 8.61 -5.02 -15.41
CA PHE A 144 9.10 -5.67 -16.61
C PHE A 144 8.59 -7.11 -16.64
N PHE A 145 7.95 -7.51 -17.73
CA PHE A 145 7.30 -8.81 -17.87
C PHE A 145 7.35 -9.29 -19.31
N THR A 146 7.18 -10.60 -19.52
CA THR A 146 7.10 -11.18 -20.85
C THR A 146 5.67 -11.09 -21.40
N SER A 147 5.51 -10.58 -22.61
CA SER A 147 4.23 -10.55 -23.33
C SER A 147 4.47 -10.98 -24.77
N ASN A 148 3.80 -12.03 -25.24
CA ASN A 148 4.04 -12.61 -26.57
C ASN A 148 5.54 -12.89 -26.82
N ASP A 149 6.19 -13.54 -25.85
CA ASP A 149 7.63 -13.87 -25.85
C ASP A 149 8.59 -12.69 -25.98
N LYS A 150 8.12 -11.46 -25.72
CA LYS A 150 8.94 -10.25 -25.75
C LYS A 150 8.91 -9.52 -24.41
N PRO A 151 10.06 -9.02 -23.91
CA PRO A 151 10.10 -8.15 -22.76
C PRO A 151 9.27 -6.89 -23.00
N THR A 152 8.33 -6.62 -22.10
CA THR A 152 7.44 -5.47 -22.10
C THR A 152 7.50 -4.81 -20.72
N VAL A 153 7.17 -3.52 -20.65
CA VAL A 153 7.18 -2.76 -19.41
C VAL A 153 5.82 -2.11 -19.18
N PHE A 154 5.30 -2.28 -17.97
CA PHE A 154 4.16 -1.53 -17.45
C PHE A 154 4.68 -0.45 -16.50
N ARG A 155 4.13 0.76 -16.60
CA ARG A 155 4.59 1.93 -15.83
C ARG A 155 3.42 2.60 -15.14
N VAL A 156 3.64 2.96 -13.88
CA VAL A 156 2.79 3.88 -13.12
C VAL A 156 3.68 5.02 -12.65
N GLU A 157 3.27 6.26 -12.94
CA GLU A 157 3.97 7.48 -12.54
C GLU A 157 3.03 8.33 -11.70
N GLU A 158 3.51 8.76 -10.53
CA GLU A 158 2.74 9.47 -9.52
C GLU A 158 3.60 10.58 -8.91
N THR A 159 3.08 11.81 -8.89
CA THR A 159 3.72 12.92 -8.16
C THR A 159 3.33 12.81 -6.68
N ILE A 160 4.33 12.81 -5.81
CA ILE A 160 4.17 12.74 -4.37
C ILE A 160 4.93 13.87 -3.66
N PRO A 161 4.39 14.39 -2.54
CA PRO A 161 5.11 15.35 -1.69
C PRO A 161 6.38 14.74 -1.10
N TRP A 162 7.39 15.57 -0.88
CA TRP A 162 8.67 15.16 -0.28
C TRP A 162 8.50 14.60 1.14
N ASP A 163 7.54 15.13 1.90
CA ASP A 163 7.25 14.66 3.27
C ASP A 163 6.73 13.22 3.29
N ASN A 164 6.21 12.75 2.14
CA ASN A 164 5.73 11.38 1.98
C ASN A 164 6.82 10.44 1.48
N LEU A 165 8.03 10.91 1.15
CA LEU A 165 9.08 10.00 0.68
C LEU A 165 9.54 9.04 1.78
N PRO A 166 9.90 7.79 1.41
CA PRO A 166 10.52 6.88 2.35
C PRO A 166 11.77 7.51 2.97
N SER A 167 11.99 7.27 4.26
CA SER A 167 13.12 7.83 5.02
C SER A 167 14.47 7.66 4.31
N ASP A 168 14.79 6.45 3.83
CA ASP A 168 16.03 6.17 3.09
C ASP A 168 16.21 7.05 1.84
N VAL A 169 15.11 7.35 1.12
CA VAL A 169 15.14 8.21 -0.06
C VAL A 169 15.42 9.66 0.34
N ARG A 170 14.76 10.13 1.41
CA ARG A 170 14.97 11.49 1.93
C ARG A 170 16.40 11.68 2.42
N GLU A 171 16.90 10.73 3.20
CA GLU A 171 18.27 10.77 3.71
C GLU A 171 19.30 10.77 2.59
N GLU A 172 19.11 9.94 1.57
CA GLU A 172 20.05 9.86 0.46
C GLU A 172 20.03 11.15 -0.38
N TYR A 173 18.87 11.77 -0.60
CA TYR A 173 18.81 13.08 -1.24
C TYR A 173 19.53 14.17 -0.44
N ILE A 174 19.37 14.19 0.87
CA ILE A 174 20.10 15.12 1.75
C ILE A 174 21.61 14.87 1.67
N ARG A 175 22.02 13.60 1.64
CA ARG A 175 23.42 13.19 1.72
C ARG A 175 24.19 13.40 0.42
N SER A 176 23.62 13.01 -0.72
CA SER A 176 24.35 12.93 -2.00
C SER A 176 23.81 13.88 -3.07
N GLY A 177 22.70 14.59 -2.83
CA GLY A 177 22.05 15.42 -3.86
C GLY A 177 21.66 14.59 -5.09
N SER A 178 21.45 13.28 -4.92
CA SER A 178 21.20 12.36 -6.02
C SER A 178 19.96 12.76 -6.80
N LYS A 179 20.04 12.72 -8.13
CA LYS A 179 18.92 13.08 -9.01
C LYS A 179 17.88 11.97 -9.18
N LYS A 180 18.18 10.75 -8.71
CA LYS A 180 17.31 9.59 -8.85
C LYS A 180 17.68 8.51 -7.85
N GLN A 181 16.72 8.03 -7.08
CA GLN A 181 16.84 6.82 -6.28
C GLN A 181 16.08 5.67 -6.91
N SER A 182 16.66 4.47 -6.93
CA SER A 182 16.09 3.31 -7.60
C SER A 182 16.19 2.08 -6.72
N PHE A 183 15.04 1.45 -6.46
CA PHE A 183 14.91 0.24 -5.68
C PHE A 183 14.42 -0.89 -6.57
N LYS A 184 15.05 -2.06 -6.48
CA LYS A 184 14.61 -3.28 -7.16
C LYS A 184 13.88 -4.13 -6.13
N LEU A 185 12.57 -4.29 -6.33
CA LEU A 185 11.72 -5.06 -5.40
C LEU A 185 11.68 -6.54 -5.76
N TYR A 186 11.86 -6.87 -7.03
CA TYR A 186 11.88 -8.25 -7.50
C TYR A 186 12.79 -8.41 -8.73
N PRO A 187 13.51 -9.54 -8.86
CA PRO A 187 13.87 -10.44 -7.75
C PRO A 187 14.79 -9.71 -6.76
N LYS A 188 14.63 -9.98 -5.46
CA LYS A 188 15.56 -9.48 -4.44
C LYS A 188 16.97 -10.02 -4.74
N GLU A 189 17.96 -9.15 -4.64
CA GLU A 189 19.36 -9.56 -4.79
C GLU A 189 19.74 -10.39 -3.56
N ARG A 190 20.22 -11.60 -3.79
CA ARG A 190 20.66 -12.53 -2.74
C ARG A 190 22.07 -12.20 -2.28
#